data_AF-A0A4Y2R0H1-F1
#
_entry.id   AF-A0A4Y2R0H1-F1
#
_cell.length_a   1.000
_cell.length_b   1.000
_cell.length_c   1.000
_cell.angle_alpha   90.00
_cell.angle_beta   90.00
_cell.angle_gamma   90.00
#
_symmetry.space_group_name_H-M   'P 1'
#
loop_
_entity.id
_entity.type
_entity.pdbx_description
1 polymer ?
#
loop_
_entity_poly.entity_id
_entity_poly.type
_entity_poly.pdbx_seq_one_letter_code
_entity_poly.pdbx_strand_id
1 'polypeptide(L)'
;MHLNFSLLSELQAEEPITKTEGNTLFIDKEAIRRRHLNISEITCLYHELGRPKAGLSDNGVGFGFNHTFTDQVEIKAEFIRVICSFQNGTVLYRGFHSFVHDKPEVEGDVINTRALDIAF
;
A
#
# COMPACT_ATOMS: atom_id res chain seq x y z
N MET A 1 14.48 41.40 -14.91
CA MET A 1 13.65 40.20 -15.16
C MET A 1 13.62 39.40 -13.86
N HIS A 2 12.63 39.68 -12.99
CA HIS A 2 12.48 38.96 -11.72
C HIS A 2 11.70 37.68 -12.01
N LEU A 3 12.35 36.54 -11.86
CA LEU A 3 11.68 35.25 -11.86
C LEU A 3 10.94 35.14 -10.52
N ASN A 4 9.60 35.14 -10.57
CA ASN A 4 8.74 34.86 -9.43
C ASN A 4 9.00 33.42 -8.97
N PHE A 5 9.72 33.27 -7.85
CA PHE A 5 10.03 31.99 -7.22
C PHE A 5 8.81 31.35 -6.52
N SER A 6 7.62 31.95 -6.66
CA SER A 6 6.37 31.58 -5.97
C SER A 6 5.57 30.45 -6.63
N LEU A 7 5.99 29.96 -7.80
CA LEU A 7 5.30 28.87 -8.53
C LEU A 7 6.01 27.52 -8.44
N LEU A 8 7.14 27.42 -7.73
CA LEU A 8 7.85 26.16 -7.50
C LEU A 8 7.53 25.53 -6.14
N SER A 9 6.61 26.11 -5.35
CA SER A 9 6.17 25.56 -4.06
C SER A 9 5.02 24.54 -4.15
N GLU A 10 4.46 24.29 -5.35
CA GLU A 10 3.31 23.37 -5.55
C GLU A 10 3.69 21.90 -5.69
N LEU A 11 4.89 21.52 -5.25
CA LEU A 11 5.26 20.12 -5.04
C LEU A 11 5.87 19.92 -3.65
N GLN A 12 5.38 20.68 -2.67
CA GLN A 12 5.48 20.24 -1.28
C GLN A 12 4.65 18.97 -1.16
N ALA A 13 5.30 17.81 -1.29
CA ALA A 13 4.71 16.52 -0.95
C ALA A 13 4.21 16.66 0.48
N GLU A 14 2.89 16.78 0.65
CA GLU A 14 2.32 17.02 1.96
C GLU A 14 2.73 15.86 2.89
N GLU A 15 3.12 16.18 4.13
CA GLU A 15 3.66 15.21 5.08
C GLU A 15 2.75 13.98 5.24
N PRO A 16 3.21 12.74 4.99
CA PRO A 16 2.33 11.58 5.02
C PRO A 16 1.65 11.43 6.39
N ILE A 17 0.32 11.26 6.40
CA ILE A 17 -0.46 11.06 7.63
C ILE A 17 -0.59 9.59 8.03
N THR A 18 0.18 8.71 7.37
CA THR A 18 0.27 7.29 7.67
C THR A 18 1.72 6.84 7.57
N LYS A 19 2.11 5.88 8.40
CA LYS A 19 3.47 5.32 8.46
C LYS A 19 3.40 3.80 8.57
N THR A 20 4.50 3.12 8.29
CA THR A 20 4.61 1.66 8.38
C THR A 20 5.73 1.24 9.31
N GLU A 21 5.52 0.15 10.04
CA GLU A 21 6.53 -0.54 10.84
C GLU A 21 6.32 -2.05 10.68
N GLY A 22 7.29 -2.73 10.06
CA GLY A 22 7.12 -4.12 9.61
C GLY A 22 5.91 -4.27 8.69
N ASN A 23 5.02 -5.20 9.05
CA ASN A 23 3.77 -5.46 8.32
C ASN A 23 2.56 -4.65 8.85
N THR A 24 2.80 -3.67 9.71
CA THR A 24 1.71 -2.88 10.31
C THR A 24 1.69 -1.47 9.70
N LEU A 25 0.50 -1.05 9.27
CA LEU A 25 0.19 0.30 8.86
C LEU A 25 -0.38 1.07 10.06
N PHE A 26 0.07 2.30 10.26
CA PHE A 26 -0.37 3.18 11.34
C PHE A 26 -0.86 4.51 10.79
N ILE A 27 -1.81 5.12 11.48
CA ILE A 27 -2.11 6.54 11.35
C ILE A 27 -1.04 7.34 12.10
N ASP A 28 -0.38 8.28 11.43
CA ASP A 28 0.54 9.20 12.08
C ASP A 28 -0.22 10.35 12.75
N LYS A 29 -0.62 10.12 14.01
CA LYS A 29 -1.35 11.10 14.83
C LYS A 29 -0.58 12.41 15.00
N GLU A 30 0.75 12.37 15.00
CA GLU A 30 1.58 13.56 15.14
C GLU A 30 1.58 14.39 13.84
N ALA A 31 1.62 13.74 12.67
CA ALA A 31 1.45 14.41 11.38
C ALA A 31 0.06 15.06 11.25
N ILE A 32 -0.99 14.37 11.69
CA ILE A 32 -2.35 14.92 11.74
C ILE A 32 -2.40 16.16 12.63
N ARG A 33 -1.77 16.11 13.81
CA ARG A 33 -1.70 17.25 14.73
C ARG A 33 -0.92 18.43 14.13
N ARG A 34 0.20 18.19 13.45
CA ARG A 34 0.99 19.22 12.75
C ARG A 34 0.21 19.90 11.64
N ARG A 35 -0.68 19.16 10.97
CA ARG A 35 -1.61 19.69 9.96
C ARG A 35 -2.85 20.38 10.55
N HIS A 36 -2.95 20.51 11.88
CA HIS A 36 -4.11 21.06 12.58
C HIS A 36 -5.43 20.34 12.23
N LEU A 37 -5.35 19.03 11.96
CA LEU A 37 -6.51 18.20 11.67
C LEU A 37 -6.98 17.48 12.93
N ASN A 38 -8.28 17.18 12.98
CA ASN A 38 -8.88 16.41 14.06
C ASN A 38 -9.02 14.93 13.66
N ILE A 39 -8.37 14.03 14.40
CA ILE A 39 -8.40 12.59 14.11
C ILE A 39 -9.82 12.01 14.10
N SER A 40 -10.74 12.52 14.93
CA SER A 40 -12.11 12.02 14.98
C SER A 40 -12.92 12.32 13.72
N GLU A 41 -12.45 13.26 12.90
CA GLU A 41 -13.10 13.67 11.65
C GLU A 41 -12.51 12.97 10.43
N ILE A 42 -11.51 12.11 10.62
CA ILE A 42 -10.78 11.44 9.55
C ILE A 42 -11.18 9.97 9.51
N THR A 43 -11.55 9.52 8.32
CA THR A 43 -11.75 8.10 8.01
C THR A 43 -10.63 7.67 7.06
N CYS A 44 -9.88 6.63 7.45
CA CYS A 44 -8.87 6.03 6.59
C CYS A 44 -9.31 4.62 6.14
N LEU A 45 -9.01 4.33 4.88
CA LEU A 45 -9.20 3.03 4.28
C LEU A 45 -7.98 2.62 3.47
N TYR A 46 -7.77 1.32 3.31
CA TYR A 46 -6.80 0.78 2.39
C TYR A 46 -7.45 -0.17 1.38
N HIS A 47 -6.81 -0.28 0.22
CA HIS A 47 -7.11 -1.22 -0.84
C HIS A 47 -5.90 -2.09 -1.06
N GLU A 48 -6.09 -3.40 -1.02
CA GLU A 48 -5.05 -4.32 -1.46
C GLU A 48 -4.86 -4.20 -2.97
N LEU A 49 -3.61 -4.18 -3.40
CA LEU A 49 -3.24 -4.19 -4.81
C LEU A 49 -2.77 -5.58 -5.16
N GLY A 50 -3.56 -6.26 -5.98
CA GLY A 50 -3.26 -7.59 -6.45
C GLY A 50 -3.17 -7.63 -7.97
N ARG A 51 -2.40 -8.58 -8.51
CA ARG A 51 -2.51 -8.97 -9.92
C ARG A 51 -3.52 -10.11 -9.98
N PRO A 52 -4.75 -9.89 -10.49
CA PRO A 52 -5.78 -10.93 -10.51
C PRO A 52 -5.40 -12.17 -11.34
N LYS A 53 -4.44 -12.03 -12.26
CA LYS A 53 -3.87 -13.13 -13.04
C LYS A 53 -2.36 -12.95 -13.17
N ALA A 54 -1.59 -13.63 -12.33
CA ALA A 54 -0.13 -13.69 -12.48
C ALA A 54 0.22 -14.21 -13.89
N GLY A 55 0.98 -13.43 -14.67
CA GLY A 55 1.53 -13.86 -15.96
C GLY A 55 0.63 -13.75 -17.21
N LEU A 56 -0.58 -13.18 -17.12
CA LEU A 56 -1.47 -13.03 -18.30
C LEU A 56 -1.69 -11.58 -18.76
N SER A 57 -1.42 -10.59 -17.92
CA SER A 57 -1.37 -9.19 -18.34
C SER A 57 -0.27 -8.45 -17.58
N ASP A 58 0.68 -7.89 -18.33
CA ASP A 58 1.85 -7.22 -17.73
C ASP A 58 1.48 -5.94 -16.96
N ASN A 59 0.29 -5.38 -17.23
CA ASN A 59 -0.15 -4.09 -16.71
C ASN A 59 -1.47 -4.13 -15.91
N GLY A 60 -2.01 -5.31 -15.59
CA GLY A 60 -3.28 -5.43 -14.87
C GLY A 60 -3.13 -5.25 -13.35
N VAL A 61 -3.38 -4.04 -12.84
CA VAL A 61 -3.53 -3.81 -11.39
C VAL A 61 -5.02 -3.92 -11.03
N GLY A 62 -5.37 -4.92 -10.22
CA GLY A 62 -6.69 -5.03 -9.60
C GLY A 62 -6.68 -4.37 -8.23
N PHE A 63 -7.73 -3.61 -7.93
CA PHE A 63 -7.98 -3.10 -6.57
C PHE A 63 -8.92 -4.09 -5.87
N GLY A 64 -8.49 -4.61 -4.72
CA GLY A 64 -9.30 -5.45 -3.84
C GLY A 64 -10.40 -4.67 -3.11
N PHE A 65 -10.99 -5.31 -2.11
CA PHE A 65 -12.01 -4.69 -1.25
C PHE A 65 -11.43 -3.54 -0.41
N ASN A 66 -12.31 -2.63 0.01
CA ASN A 66 -11.95 -1.51 0.88
C ASN A 66 -11.97 -1.99 2.33
N HIS A 67 -10.88 -1.75 3.05
CA HIS A 67 -10.76 -2.07 4.47
C HIS A 67 -10.53 -0.80 5.27
N THR A 68 -11.39 -0.53 6.26
CA THR A 68 -11.24 0.62 7.15
C THR A 68 -10.31 0.29 8.31
N PHE A 69 -9.58 1.30 8.79
CA PHE A 69 -8.75 1.18 10.00
C PHE A 69 -8.74 2.52 10.75
N THR A 70 -8.59 2.47 12.08
CA THR A 70 -8.75 3.64 12.96
C THR A 70 -7.49 4.06 13.71
N ASP A 71 -6.52 3.15 13.87
CA ASP A 71 -5.24 3.47 14.51
C ASP A 71 -4.10 2.72 13.81
N GLN A 72 -4.18 1.39 13.84
CA GLN A 72 -3.24 0.51 13.17
C GLN A 72 -3.96 -0.71 12.59
N VAL A 73 -3.35 -1.31 11.57
CA VAL A 73 -3.82 -2.56 10.97
C VAL A 73 -2.63 -3.37 10.46
N GLU A 74 -2.66 -4.67 10.69
CA GLU A 74 -1.71 -5.60 10.09
C GLU A 74 -2.11 -5.86 8.63
N ILE A 75 -1.16 -5.68 7.73
CA ILE A 75 -1.32 -5.83 6.29
C ILE A 75 -0.74 -7.18 5.88
N LYS A 76 -1.50 -7.93 5.07
CA LYS A 76 -1.09 -9.22 4.51
C LYS A 76 -0.74 -9.15 3.02
N ALA A 77 -1.05 -8.02 2.38
CA ALA A 77 -0.79 -7.78 0.98
C ALA A 77 0.56 -7.08 0.78
N GLU A 78 1.30 -7.49 -0.25
CA GLU A 78 2.60 -6.88 -0.59
C GLU A 78 2.50 -5.39 -0.91
N PHE A 79 1.36 -4.96 -1.45
CA PHE A 79 1.12 -3.57 -1.84
C PHE A 79 -0.30 -3.16 -1.47
N ILE A 80 -0.44 -1.97 -0.92
CA ILE A 80 -1.74 -1.35 -0.67
C ILE A 80 -1.75 0.10 -1.14
N ARG A 81 -2.95 0.58 -1.44
CA ARG A 81 -3.24 2.01 -1.58
C ARG A 81 -4.05 2.46 -0.37
N VAL A 82 -3.59 3.51 0.29
CA VAL A 82 -4.30 4.14 1.41
C VAL A 82 -4.98 5.42 0.94
N ILE A 83 -6.21 5.63 1.37
CA ILE A 83 -6.95 6.86 1.18
C ILE A 83 -7.51 7.28 2.54
N CYS A 84 -7.23 8.51 2.94
CA CYS A 84 -7.89 9.12 4.09
C CYS A 84 -8.71 10.31 3.61
N SER A 85 -9.89 10.47 4.17
CA SER A 85 -10.83 11.54 3.87
C SER A 85 -11.47 12.06 5.14
N PHE A 86 -11.96 13.29 5.09
CA PHE A 86 -12.88 13.78 6.09
C PHE A 86 -14.19 12.98 6.07
N GLN A 87 -14.98 13.05 7.14
CA GLN A 87 -16.31 12.44 7.20
C GLN A 87 -17.28 12.91 6.10
N ASN A 88 -17.07 14.12 5.56
CA ASN A 88 -17.84 14.67 4.43
C ASN A 88 -17.42 14.09 3.06
N GLY A 89 -16.42 13.21 3.01
CA GLY A 89 -15.91 12.56 1.81
C GLY A 89 -14.78 13.32 1.09
N THR A 90 -14.40 14.51 1.54
CA THR A 90 -13.26 15.25 0.97
C THR A 90 -11.95 14.49 1.23
N VAL A 91 -11.24 14.13 0.16
CA VAL A 91 -9.97 13.40 0.24
C VAL A 91 -8.88 14.30 0.82
N LEU A 92 -8.26 13.83 1.89
CA LEU A 92 -7.15 14.47 2.59
C LEU A 92 -5.80 13.95 2.12
N TYR A 93 -5.70 12.63 1.91
CA TYR A 93 -4.44 11.97 1.67
C TYR A 93 -4.64 10.73 0.81
N ARG A 94 -3.67 10.50 -0.08
CA ARG A 94 -3.54 9.28 -0.87
C ARG A 94 -2.09 8.83 -0.81
N GLY A 95 -1.86 7.58 -0.42
CA GLY A 95 -0.54 7.00 -0.30
C GLY A 95 -0.49 5.58 -0.84
N PHE A 96 0.70 5.12 -1.19
CA PHE A 96 0.98 3.73 -1.49
C PHE A 96 1.99 3.22 -0.46
N HIS A 97 1.75 2.01 0.03
CA HIS A 97 2.65 1.34 0.98
C HIS A 97 3.00 -0.03 0.43
N SER A 98 4.28 -0.40 0.57
CA SER A 98 4.80 -1.71 0.21
C SER A 98 5.24 -2.44 1.47
N PHE A 99 4.94 -3.74 1.54
CA PHE A 99 5.26 -4.61 2.66
C PHE A 99 6.08 -5.79 2.16
N VAL A 100 7.08 -6.18 2.95
CA VAL A 100 7.90 -7.36 2.68
C VAL A 100 7.43 -8.45 3.63
N HIS A 101 6.70 -9.42 3.09
CA HIS A 101 6.29 -10.60 3.85
C HIS A 101 7.30 -11.72 3.61
N ASP A 102 7.60 -12.47 4.67
CA ASP A 102 8.32 -13.74 4.53
C ASP A 102 7.42 -14.68 3.72
N LYS A 103 7.85 -14.98 2.49
CA LYS A 103 7.18 -15.99 1.66
C LYS A 103 7.56 -17.35 2.23
N PRO A 104 6.61 -18.31 2.32
CA PRO A 104 6.99 -19.68 2.61
C PRO A 104 8.05 -20.12 1.59
N GLU A 105 9.13 -20.71 2.07
CA GLU A 105 10.15 -21.30 1.20
C GLU A 105 9.45 -22.24 0.24
N VAL A 106 9.59 -21.96 -1.06
CA VAL A 106 9.13 -22.89 -2.08
C VAL A 106 10.17 -24.01 -2.07
N GLU A 107 9.99 -25.00 -1.19
CA GLU A 107 10.73 -26.25 -1.30
C GLU A 107 10.41 -26.81 -2.69
N GLY A 108 11.36 -26.66 -3.60
CA GLY A 108 11.27 -27.25 -4.92
C GLY A 108 11.29 -28.75 -4.75
N ASP A 109 10.11 -29.37 -4.77
CA ASP A 109 10.00 -30.78 -5.12
C ASP A 109 10.55 -30.93 -6.53
N VAL A 110 11.86 -31.13 -6.63
CA VAL A 110 12.50 -31.64 -7.84
C VAL A 110 11.97 -33.06 -7.99
N ILE A 111 10.86 -33.19 -8.70
CA ILE A 111 10.40 -34.49 -9.21
C ILE A 111 11.56 -35.01 -10.05
N ASN A 112 12.27 -35.98 -9.49
CA ASN A 112 13.41 -36.64 -10.09
C ASN A 112 12.89 -37.45 -11.29
N THR A 113 12.78 -36.82 -12.47
CA THR A 113 12.50 -37.48 -13.74
C THR A 113 13.71 -38.29 -14.17
N ARG A 114 13.97 -39.38 -13.45
CA ARG A 114 14.84 -40.49 -13.86
C ARG A 114 14.10 -41.80 -13.66
N ALA A 115 12.97 -41.94 -14.36
CA ALA A 115 12.28 -43.22 -14.51
C ALA A 115 11.52 -43.22 -15.84
N LEU A 116 12.26 -43.10 -16.94
CA LEU A 116 11.78 -43.45 -18.28
C LEU A 116 12.99 -43.70 -19.18
N ASP A 117 13.83 -44.63 -18.75
CA ASP A 117 14.66 -45.41 -19.66
C ASP A 117 14.83 -46.80 -19.04
N ILE A 118 14.68 -47.81 -19.89
CA ILE A 118 14.78 -49.26 -19.66
C ILE A 118 13.48 -49.96 -19.25
N ALA A 119 12.71 -50.36 -20.26
CA ALA A 119 12.06 -51.67 -20.30
C ALA A 119 12.10 -52.20 -21.74
N PHE A 120 12.94 -53.23 -21.91
CA PHE A 120 13.09 -54.26 -22.95
C PHE A 120 12.28 -54.18 -24.25
#